data_AF-A0A1G0NQA6-F1
#
_entry.id   AF-A0A1G0NQA6-F1
#
_cell.length_a   1.000
_cell.length_b   1.000
_cell.length_c   1.000
_cell.angle_alpha   90.00
_cell.angle_beta   90.00
_cell.angle_gamma   90.00
#
_symmetry.space_group_name_H-M   'P 1'
#
loop_
_entity.id
_entity.type
_entity.pdbx_description
1 polymer ?
#
loop_
_entity_poly.entity_id
_entity_poly.type
_entity_poly.pdbx_seq_one_letter_code
_entity_poly.pdbx_strand_id
1 'polypeptide(L)'
;MTHVVIDIETLGYPFDSFDKTQQEYLLKFAGTEEERADAILKLSLYPMTAQIIAIALLNPETDRGKVLFQSKPPINTQSPDGTIQFISGTEDEILQHFWEDIPKYSQFITFNGRGFDCPFIMLRSAIRRIKPTRNLMPYRYDSSVHCDLLDQFTFYGASRKFSLDFVCKSFGIESPKSHGVTGLDLGRLSAEGKHMEIAEYCLGDVKATAELFRRWDEYLKF
;
A
#
# COMPACT_ATOMS: atom_id res chain seq x y z
N MET A 1 -18.17 -3.79 -14.71
CA MET A 1 -17.84 -3.77 -13.26
C MET A 1 -16.76 -2.73 -13.08
N THR A 2 -16.83 -1.92 -12.02
CA THR A 2 -15.83 -0.88 -11.74
C THR A 2 -14.71 -1.47 -10.88
N HIS A 3 -13.49 -1.45 -11.39
CA HIS A 3 -12.31 -2.00 -10.72
C HIS A 3 -11.46 -0.89 -10.12
N VAL A 4 -10.72 -1.21 -9.05
CA VAL A 4 -9.71 -0.32 -8.48
C VAL A 4 -8.52 -1.11 -7.99
N VAL A 5 -7.33 -0.69 -8.37
CA VAL A 5 -6.06 -1.18 -7.85
C VAL A 5 -5.66 -0.31 -6.67
N ILE A 6 -5.23 -0.93 -5.58
CA ILE A 6 -4.90 -0.26 -4.32
C ILE A 6 -3.52 -0.73 -3.86
N ASP A 7 -2.74 0.22 -3.37
CA ASP A 7 -1.48 0.01 -2.66
C ASP A 7 -1.31 1.08 -1.59
N ILE A 8 -0.51 0.80 -0.55
CA ILE A 8 -0.23 1.76 0.53
C ILE A 8 1.26 1.88 0.83
N GLU A 9 1.63 3.07 1.31
CA GLU A 9 2.93 3.30 1.94
C GLU A 9 2.78 3.59 3.42
N THR A 10 3.69 3.03 4.21
CA THR A 10 3.65 3.11 5.67
C THR A 10 4.96 3.62 6.25
N LEU A 11 4.87 4.27 7.41
CA LEU A 11 6.03 4.78 8.14
C LEU A 11 5.96 4.36 9.60
N GLY A 12 7.01 3.69 10.06
CA GLY A 12 7.20 3.35 11.48
C GLY A 12 7.21 4.60 12.34
N TYR A 13 6.56 4.55 13.50
CA TYR A 13 6.71 5.60 14.50
C TYR A 13 8.14 5.61 15.05
N PRO A 14 8.65 6.78 15.50
CA PRO A 14 9.92 6.84 16.21
C PRO A 14 9.93 5.84 17.37
N PHE A 15 10.97 5.03 17.48
CA PHE A 15 11.05 3.97 18.50
C PHE A 15 10.88 4.55 19.92
N ASP A 16 11.44 5.73 20.18
CA ASP A 16 11.35 6.41 21.46
C ASP A 16 9.95 6.97 21.79
N SER A 17 8.99 6.90 20.86
CA SER A 17 7.60 7.28 21.11
C SER A 17 6.77 6.21 21.82
N PHE A 18 7.25 4.96 21.84
CA PHE A 18 6.60 3.85 22.54
C PHE A 18 6.97 3.85 24.03
N ASP A 19 6.08 3.35 24.89
CA ASP A 19 6.41 3.17 26.30
C ASP A 19 7.44 2.05 26.52
N LYS A 20 8.04 1.98 27.72
CA LYS A 20 9.10 0.99 28.02
C LYS A 20 8.66 -0.45 27.83
N THR A 21 7.42 -0.78 28.20
CA THR A 21 6.88 -2.14 28.06
C THR A 21 6.74 -2.52 26.59
N GLN A 22 6.28 -1.58 25.77
CA GLN A 22 6.19 -1.76 24.33
C GLN A 22 7.58 -1.88 23.69
N GLN A 23 8.53 -1.03 24.07
CA GLN A 23 9.91 -1.11 23.58
C GLN A 23 10.55 -2.47 23.89
N GLU A 24 10.41 -2.97 25.13
CA GLU A 24 10.87 -4.30 25.52
C GLU A 24 10.20 -5.42 24.72
N TYR A 25 8.88 -5.30 24.49
CA TYR A 25 8.14 -6.28 23.69
C TYR A 25 8.62 -6.31 22.23
N LEU A 26 8.81 -5.14 21.61
CA LEU A 26 9.24 -5.00 20.22
C LEU A 26 10.67 -5.51 20.00
N LEU A 27 11.53 -5.38 21.01
CA LEU A 27 12.92 -5.86 20.97
C LEU A 27 13.13 -7.22 21.63
N LYS A 28 12.06 -7.93 22.00
CA LYS A 28 12.13 -9.17 22.81
C LYS A 28 13.09 -10.24 22.26
N PHE A 29 13.22 -10.31 20.93
CA PHE A 29 14.06 -11.29 20.25
C PHE A 29 15.33 -10.68 19.63
N ALA A 30 15.60 -9.41 19.88
CA ALA A 30 16.76 -8.70 19.35
C ALA A 30 17.87 -8.63 20.41
N GLY A 31 18.81 -9.56 20.35
CA GLY A 31 19.91 -9.68 21.31
C GLY A 31 21.16 -8.88 20.93
N THR A 32 21.31 -8.54 19.65
CA THR A 32 22.43 -7.76 19.11
C THR A 32 21.97 -6.38 18.62
N GLU A 33 22.90 -5.42 18.50
CA GLU A 33 22.58 -4.09 17.96
C GLU A 33 22.07 -4.14 16.51
N GLU A 34 22.55 -5.10 15.70
CA GLU A 34 22.07 -5.30 14.33
C GLU A 34 20.62 -5.80 14.31
N GLU A 35 20.28 -6.80 15.12
CA GLU A 35 18.89 -7.28 15.26
C GLU A 35 17.96 -6.20 15.79
N ARG A 36 18.45 -5.32 16.68
CA ARG A 36 17.67 -4.18 17.20
C ARG A 36 17.38 -3.17 16.10
N ALA A 37 18.38 -2.85 15.27
CA ALA A 37 18.20 -1.97 14.13
C ALA A 37 17.19 -2.54 13.12
N ASP A 38 17.29 -3.83 12.80
CA ASP A 38 16.35 -4.52 11.91
C ASP A 38 14.92 -4.57 12.49
N ALA A 39 14.77 -4.82 13.79
CA ALA A 39 13.47 -4.77 14.46
C ALA A 39 12.83 -3.38 14.38
N ILE A 40 13.63 -2.31 14.53
CA ILE A 40 13.16 -0.92 14.40
C ILE A 40 12.77 -0.62 12.94
N LEU A 41 13.53 -1.07 11.95
CA LEU A 41 13.17 -0.90 10.53
C LEU A 41 11.84 -1.60 10.20
N LYS A 42 11.60 -2.77 10.77
CA LYS A 42 10.35 -3.55 10.57
C LYS A 42 9.11 -2.93 11.21
N LEU A 43 9.24 -1.87 12.02
CA LEU A 43 8.07 -1.20 12.61
C LEU A 43 7.10 -0.67 11.55
N SER A 44 7.60 -0.29 10.37
CA SER A 44 6.77 0.13 9.23
C SER A 44 5.83 -0.98 8.73
N LEU A 45 6.13 -2.25 9.02
CA LEU A 45 5.38 -3.39 8.50
C LEU A 45 4.13 -3.74 9.32
N TYR A 46 3.89 -3.06 10.46
CA TYR A 46 2.76 -3.39 11.34
C TYR A 46 1.88 -2.17 11.67
N PRO A 47 0.55 -2.31 11.63
CA PRO A 47 -0.38 -1.19 11.85
C PRO A 47 -0.35 -0.63 13.28
N MET A 48 0.14 -1.42 14.25
CA MET A 48 0.25 -0.99 15.64
C MET A 48 1.47 -0.09 15.89
N THR A 49 2.47 -0.16 15.02
CA THR A 49 3.76 0.52 15.19
C THR A 49 4.06 1.53 14.10
N ALA A 50 3.14 1.73 13.17
CA ALA A 50 3.30 2.60 12.03
C ALA A 50 2.00 3.33 11.69
N GLN A 51 2.13 4.31 10.80
CA GLN A 51 1.05 5.08 10.20
C GLN A 51 1.04 4.88 8.69
N ILE A 52 -0.12 5.11 8.07
CA ILE A 52 -0.24 5.21 6.62
C ILE A 52 0.20 6.62 6.18
N ILE A 53 1.13 6.68 5.24
CA ILE A 53 1.64 7.94 4.67
C ILE A 53 1.20 8.17 3.22
N ALA A 54 0.80 7.12 2.50
CA ALA A 54 0.14 7.23 1.21
C ALA A 54 -0.82 6.06 0.95
N ILE A 55 -1.87 6.31 0.17
CA ILE A 55 -2.77 5.32 -0.41
C ILE A 55 -2.97 5.72 -1.87
N ALA A 56 -2.61 4.85 -2.80
CA ALA A 56 -2.90 5.05 -4.21
C ALA A 56 -4.10 4.20 -4.65
N LEU A 57 -4.95 4.78 -5.50
CA LEU A 57 -6.10 4.14 -6.12
C LEU A 57 -6.03 4.37 -7.63
N LEU A 58 -6.14 3.31 -8.43
CA LEU A 58 -6.12 3.41 -9.89
C LEU A 58 -7.20 2.53 -10.51
N ASN A 59 -8.04 3.08 -11.37
CA ASN A 59 -8.96 2.28 -12.16
C ASN A 59 -8.22 1.71 -13.39
N PRO A 60 -8.08 0.38 -13.53
CA PRO A 60 -7.26 -0.22 -14.58
C PRO A 60 -7.88 -0.14 -15.98
N GLU A 61 -9.16 0.21 -16.12
CA GLU A 61 -9.80 0.42 -17.43
C GLU A 61 -9.57 1.81 -18.01
N THR A 62 -9.52 2.82 -17.13
CA THR A 62 -9.51 4.24 -17.53
C THR A 62 -8.19 4.94 -17.25
N ASP A 63 -7.28 4.28 -16.53
CA ASP A 63 -6.03 4.84 -15.99
C ASP A 63 -6.23 6.09 -15.13
N ARG A 64 -7.48 6.37 -14.73
CA ARG A 64 -7.79 7.45 -13.80
C ARG A 64 -7.55 6.98 -12.38
N GLY A 65 -6.93 7.84 -11.59
CA GLY A 65 -6.53 7.49 -10.24
C GLY A 65 -6.53 8.66 -9.28
N LYS A 66 -6.28 8.32 -8.03
CA LYS A 66 -6.14 9.25 -6.92
C LYS A 66 -5.05 8.74 -6.00
N VAL A 67 -4.17 9.63 -5.56
CA VAL A 67 -3.20 9.37 -4.50
C VAL A 67 -3.53 10.26 -3.33
N LEU A 68 -3.80 9.63 -2.19
CA LEU A 68 -4.06 10.26 -0.91
C LEU A 68 -2.79 10.15 -0.07
N PHE A 69 -2.18 11.25 0.36
CA PHE A 69 -0.85 11.17 1.00
C PHE A 69 -0.62 12.23 2.09
N GLN A 70 0.31 11.98 3.00
CA GLN A 70 0.64 12.96 4.03
C GLN A 70 1.54 14.06 3.48
N SER A 71 1.18 15.33 3.72
CA SER A 71 2.04 16.48 3.39
C SER A 71 1.72 17.69 4.27
N LYS A 72 2.72 18.52 4.53
CA LYS A 72 2.57 19.88 5.06
C LYS A 72 3.52 20.82 4.29
N PRO A 73 3.01 21.90 3.64
CA PRO A 73 1.61 22.33 3.56
C PRO A 73 0.71 21.38 2.74
N PRO A 74 -0.63 21.55 2.79
CA PRO A 74 -1.55 20.78 1.98
C PRO A 74 -1.31 20.97 0.48
N ILE A 75 -1.40 19.88 -0.26
CA ILE A 75 -1.30 19.78 -1.72
C ILE A 75 -2.63 19.24 -2.24
N ASN A 76 -3.20 19.91 -3.23
CA ASN A 76 -4.31 19.41 -4.03
C ASN A 76 -4.03 19.78 -5.48
N THR A 77 -3.60 18.81 -6.27
CA THR A 77 -3.17 19.01 -7.65
C THR A 77 -3.54 17.81 -8.51
N GLN A 78 -3.27 17.91 -9.81
CA GLN A 78 -3.47 16.82 -10.76
C GLN A 78 -2.19 16.60 -11.57
N SER A 79 -2.05 15.40 -12.13
CA SER A 79 -1.06 15.13 -13.16
C SER A 79 -1.29 16.04 -14.39
N PRO A 80 -0.26 16.30 -15.21
CA PRO A 80 -0.38 17.19 -16.37
C PRO A 80 -1.48 16.82 -17.38
N ASP A 81 -1.80 15.54 -17.48
CA ASP A 81 -2.85 14.98 -18.34
C ASP A 81 -4.24 14.90 -17.65
N GLY A 82 -4.32 15.28 -16.37
CA GLY A 82 -5.55 15.28 -15.58
C GLY A 82 -6.08 13.90 -15.19
N THR A 83 -5.31 12.83 -15.38
CA THR A 83 -5.74 11.45 -15.09
C THR A 83 -5.62 11.10 -13.60
N ILE A 84 -4.63 11.67 -12.91
CA ILE A 84 -4.33 11.38 -11.50
C ILE A 84 -4.59 12.61 -10.64
N GLN A 85 -5.36 12.44 -9.57
CA GLN A 85 -5.52 13.45 -8.52
C GLN A 85 -4.55 13.19 -7.37
N PHE A 86 -3.83 14.22 -6.92
CA PHE A 86 -2.96 14.17 -5.75
C PHE A 86 -3.58 15.02 -4.66
N ILE A 87 -4.05 14.38 -3.59
CA ILE A 87 -4.73 15.06 -2.48
C ILE A 87 -3.99 14.70 -1.21
N SER A 88 -3.43 15.70 -0.53
CA SER A 88 -2.77 15.46 0.74
C SER A 88 -3.69 15.69 1.94
N GLY A 89 -3.40 15.03 3.05
CA GLY A 89 -4.03 15.29 4.34
C GLY A 89 -3.27 14.66 5.49
N THR A 90 -3.84 14.71 6.68
CA THR A 90 -3.45 13.85 7.79
C THR A 90 -3.82 12.39 7.50
N GLU A 91 -3.28 11.43 8.28
CA GLU A 91 -3.69 10.02 8.18
C GLU A 91 -5.21 9.86 8.29
N ASP A 92 -5.87 10.65 9.15
CA ASP A 92 -7.32 10.60 9.34
C ASP A 92 -8.09 11.02 8.10
N GLU A 93 -7.69 12.13 7.48
CA GLU A 93 -8.32 12.64 6.24
C GLU A 93 -8.09 11.68 5.07
N ILE A 94 -6.88 11.11 4.96
CA ILE A 94 -6.56 10.09 3.95
C ILE A 94 -7.45 8.87 4.11
N LEU A 95 -7.58 8.34 5.33
CA LEU A 95 -8.42 7.19 5.61
C LEU A 95 -9.91 7.49 5.36
N GLN A 96 -10.40 8.66 5.74
CA GLN A 96 -11.77 9.08 5.47
C GLN A 96 -12.06 9.11 3.97
N HIS A 97 -11.21 9.77 3.18
CA HIS A 97 -11.35 9.80 1.72
C HIS A 97 -11.30 8.41 1.09
N PHE A 98 -10.39 7.54 1.55
CA PHE A 98 -10.34 6.16 1.09
C PHE A 98 -11.66 5.43 1.33
N TRP A 99 -12.23 5.54 2.54
CA TRP A 99 -13.49 4.90 2.90
C TRP A 99 -14.72 5.52 2.20
N GLU A 100 -14.66 6.78 1.79
CA GLU A 100 -15.68 7.39 0.92
C GLU A 100 -15.65 6.83 -0.51
N ASP A 101 -14.45 6.50 -1.01
CA ASP A 101 -14.24 6.08 -2.39
C ASP A 101 -14.42 4.58 -2.61
N ILE A 102 -13.89 3.73 -1.73
CA ILE A 102 -13.84 2.28 -1.93
C ILE A 102 -15.18 1.58 -2.18
N PRO A 103 -16.34 2.04 -1.65
CA PRO A 103 -17.64 1.41 -1.94
C PRO A 103 -18.12 1.63 -3.38
N LYS A 104 -17.55 2.59 -4.12
CA LYS A 104 -17.92 2.92 -5.51
C LYS A 104 -17.44 1.87 -6.52
N TYR A 105 -16.50 1.02 -6.12
CA TYR A 105 -15.91 -0.02 -6.94
C TYR A 105 -16.55 -1.37 -6.63
N SER A 106 -16.85 -2.19 -7.65
CA SER A 106 -17.36 -3.55 -7.42
C SER A 106 -16.26 -4.52 -6.96
N GLN A 107 -15.04 -4.37 -7.46
CA GLN A 107 -13.90 -5.23 -7.13
C GLN A 107 -12.68 -4.35 -6.85
N PHE A 108 -11.88 -4.74 -5.86
CA PHE A 108 -10.57 -4.14 -5.62
C PHE A 108 -9.46 -5.17 -5.86
N ILE A 109 -8.32 -4.67 -6.33
CA ILE A 109 -7.17 -5.44 -6.76
C ILE A 109 -5.95 -4.96 -5.99
N THR A 110 -5.13 -5.88 -5.53
CA THR A 110 -3.90 -5.58 -4.79
C THR A 110 -2.81 -6.57 -5.20
N PHE A 111 -1.56 -6.30 -4.81
CA PHE A 111 -0.50 -7.31 -4.83
C PHE A 111 -0.09 -7.62 -3.37
N ASN A 112 -0.40 -8.81 -2.87
CA ASN A 112 -0.19 -9.19 -1.46
C ASN A 112 -1.00 -8.34 -0.44
N GLY A 113 -2.07 -7.68 -0.88
CA GLY A 113 -2.90 -6.85 0.00
C GLY A 113 -3.56 -7.60 1.15
N ARG A 114 -3.86 -8.91 1.00
CA ARG A 114 -4.34 -9.72 2.14
C ARG A 114 -3.27 -9.93 3.20
N GLY A 115 -2.01 -9.95 2.78
CA GLY A 115 -0.85 -10.10 3.65
C GLY A 115 -0.38 -8.78 4.28
N PHE A 116 -0.81 -7.63 3.74
CA PHE A 116 -0.30 -6.33 4.17
C PHE A 116 -1.36 -5.23 4.12
N ASP A 117 -1.68 -4.68 2.95
CA ASP A 117 -2.44 -3.44 2.75
C ASP A 117 -3.81 -3.44 3.44
N CYS A 118 -4.63 -4.46 3.15
CA CYS A 118 -6.00 -4.56 3.60
C CYS A 118 -6.14 -4.63 5.12
N PRO A 119 -5.47 -5.55 5.84
CA PRO A 119 -5.52 -5.56 7.30
C PRO A 119 -4.88 -4.30 7.90
N PHE A 120 -3.86 -3.72 7.27
CA PHE A 120 -3.23 -2.49 7.75
C PHE A 120 -4.22 -1.32 7.72
N ILE A 121 -4.88 -1.07 6.58
CA ILE A 121 -5.91 -0.02 6.44
C ILE A 121 -7.04 -0.24 7.46
N MET A 122 -7.56 -1.46 7.57
CA MET A 122 -8.67 -1.74 8.50
C MET A 122 -8.28 -1.50 9.97
N LEU A 123 -7.10 -1.95 10.39
CA LEU A 123 -6.63 -1.80 11.77
C LEU A 123 -6.26 -0.36 12.08
N ARG A 124 -5.57 0.34 11.18
CA ARG A 124 -5.28 1.78 11.32
C ARG A 124 -6.56 2.58 11.45
N SER A 125 -7.56 2.30 10.61
CA SER A 125 -8.87 2.96 10.69
C SER A 125 -9.51 2.75 12.07
N ALA A 126 -9.49 1.53 12.60
CA ALA A 126 -10.01 1.26 13.95
C ALA A 126 -9.23 2.01 15.05
N ILE A 127 -7.89 2.04 14.98
CA ILE A 127 -7.02 2.79 15.91
C ILE A 127 -7.37 4.30 15.88
N ARG A 128 -7.60 4.83 14.68
CA ARG A 128 -7.98 6.23 14.42
C ARG A 128 -9.47 6.52 14.64
N ARG A 129 -10.25 5.52 15.07
CA ARG A 129 -11.71 5.61 15.29
C ARG A 129 -12.52 6.00 14.04
N ILE A 130 -12.02 5.61 12.87
CA ILE A 130 -12.67 5.76 11.57
C ILE A 130 -13.32 4.43 11.21
N LYS A 131 -14.63 4.43 10.92
CA LYS A 131 -15.38 3.21 10.64
C LYS A 131 -15.14 2.73 9.20
N PRO A 132 -14.64 1.51 8.97
CA PRO A 132 -14.57 0.93 7.62
C PRO A 132 -15.95 0.86 6.97
N THR A 133 -16.04 1.31 5.71
CA THR A 133 -17.29 1.28 4.91
C THR A 133 -17.41 0.02 4.06
N ARG A 134 -16.32 -0.76 3.94
CA ARG A 134 -16.26 -2.01 3.18
C ARG A 134 -15.35 -3.01 3.90
N ASN A 135 -15.72 -4.30 3.85
CA ASN A 135 -14.81 -5.36 4.27
C ASN A 135 -13.70 -5.55 3.20
N LEU A 136 -12.45 -5.23 3.54
CA LEU A 136 -11.29 -5.46 2.68
C LEU A 136 -10.69 -6.86 2.84
N MET A 137 -11.22 -7.67 3.75
CA MET A 137 -10.85 -9.07 3.95
C MET A 137 -12.06 -9.98 3.68
N PRO A 138 -12.67 -9.94 2.47
CA PRO A 138 -13.74 -10.86 2.10
C PRO A 138 -13.18 -12.28 1.95
N TYR A 139 -14.06 -13.25 1.64
CA TYR A 139 -13.66 -14.63 1.40
C TYR A 139 -12.46 -14.72 0.45
N ARG A 140 -11.45 -15.52 0.84
CA ARG A 140 -10.12 -15.47 0.21
C ARG A 140 -10.11 -15.95 -1.23
N TYR A 141 -10.82 -17.04 -1.50
CA TYR A 141 -10.78 -17.75 -2.76
C TYR A 141 -11.81 -17.24 -3.78
N ASP A 142 -12.50 -16.14 -3.45
CA ASP A 142 -13.38 -15.44 -4.37
C ASP A 142 -12.70 -14.14 -4.83
N SER A 143 -12.18 -14.17 -6.06
CA SER A 143 -11.51 -13.02 -6.66
C SER A 143 -12.50 -11.95 -7.13
N SER A 144 -13.82 -12.22 -7.19
CA SER A 144 -14.82 -11.27 -7.72
C SER A 144 -14.97 -10.00 -6.89
N VAL A 145 -14.66 -10.06 -5.58
CA VAL A 145 -14.67 -8.89 -4.68
C VAL A 145 -13.25 -8.38 -4.44
N HIS A 146 -12.31 -9.27 -4.13
CA HIS A 146 -10.91 -8.95 -3.90
C HIS A 146 -10.00 -9.86 -4.72
N CYS A 147 -9.42 -9.31 -5.79
CA CYS A 147 -8.39 -10.00 -6.56
C CYS A 147 -7.00 -9.63 -6.00
N ASP A 148 -6.48 -10.45 -5.08
CA ASP A 148 -5.09 -10.35 -4.66
C ASP A 148 -4.21 -11.09 -5.67
N LEU A 149 -3.42 -10.35 -6.45
CA LEU A 149 -2.59 -10.90 -7.51
C LEU A 149 -1.50 -11.85 -7.00
N LEU A 150 -1.00 -11.67 -5.78
CA LEU A 150 -0.03 -12.63 -5.24
C LEU A 150 -0.71 -13.98 -4.99
N ASP A 151 -1.93 -13.99 -4.47
CA ASP A 151 -2.72 -15.22 -4.36
C ASP A 151 -3.00 -15.82 -5.74
N GLN A 152 -3.34 -14.99 -6.74
CA GLN A 152 -3.61 -15.49 -8.09
C GLN A 152 -2.37 -16.11 -8.75
N PHE A 153 -1.23 -15.42 -8.75
CA PHE A 153 0.01 -15.90 -9.39
C PHE A 153 0.66 -17.07 -8.64
N THR A 154 0.38 -17.20 -7.34
CA THR A 154 0.87 -18.34 -6.56
C THR A 154 -0.10 -19.51 -6.52
N PHE A 155 -1.26 -19.40 -7.20
CA PHE A 155 -2.36 -20.35 -7.13
C PHE A 155 -2.71 -20.68 -5.67
N TYR A 156 -2.90 -19.62 -4.89
CA TYR A 156 -3.19 -19.65 -3.46
C TYR A 156 -2.14 -20.42 -2.63
N GLY A 157 -0.87 -20.31 -3.03
CA GLY A 157 0.27 -20.92 -2.35
C GLY A 157 0.70 -22.29 -2.89
N ALA A 158 0.14 -22.76 -4.02
CA ALA A 158 0.64 -23.95 -4.70
C ALA A 158 2.01 -23.73 -5.37
N SER A 159 2.42 -22.48 -5.58
CA SER A 159 3.76 -22.12 -6.06
C SER A 159 4.44 -21.07 -5.17
N ARG A 160 5.76 -20.89 -5.35
CA ARG A 160 6.55 -19.96 -4.53
C ARG A 160 6.14 -18.51 -4.77
N LYS A 161 6.26 -17.69 -3.72
CA LYS A 161 6.03 -16.25 -3.78
C LYS A 161 7.22 -15.52 -4.41
N PHE A 162 6.91 -14.41 -5.08
CA PHE A 162 7.88 -13.44 -5.60
C PHE A 162 7.43 -12.02 -5.27
N SER A 163 8.37 -11.07 -5.27
CA SER A 163 8.04 -9.66 -5.11
C SER A 163 7.35 -9.10 -6.35
N LEU A 164 6.60 -8.00 -6.18
CA LEU A 164 5.98 -7.26 -7.29
C LEU A 164 7.00 -6.96 -8.39
N ASP A 165 8.15 -6.38 -8.03
CA ASP A 165 9.26 -6.07 -8.95
C ASP A 165 9.71 -7.29 -9.77
N PHE A 166 9.88 -8.45 -9.13
CA PHE A 166 10.30 -9.66 -9.83
C PHE A 166 9.24 -10.15 -10.82
N VAL A 167 7.96 -10.12 -10.41
CA VAL A 167 6.85 -10.52 -11.27
C VAL A 167 6.73 -9.55 -12.45
N CYS A 168 6.69 -8.24 -12.22
CA CYS A 168 6.66 -7.22 -13.28
C CYS A 168 7.77 -7.41 -14.31
N LYS A 169 9.04 -7.53 -13.86
CA LYS A 169 10.18 -7.76 -14.76
C LYS A 169 10.02 -9.03 -15.59
N SER A 170 9.50 -10.10 -14.99
CA SER A 170 9.26 -11.37 -15.69
C SER A 170 8.19 -11.26 -16.78
N PHE A 171 7.22 -10.36 -16.62
CA PHE A 171 6.19 -10.04 -17.62
C PHE A 171 6.61 -8.92 -18.60
N GLY A 172 7.84 -8.41 -18.51
CA GLY A 172 8.31 -7.29 -19.34
C GLY A 172 7.63 -5.96 -19.01
N ILE A 173 7.14 -5.81 -17.76
CA ILE A 173 6.52 -4.58 -17.26
C ILE A 173 7.58 -3.77 -16.54
N GLU A 174 7.66 -2.48 -16.84
CA GLU A 174 8.55 -1.57 -16.13
C GLU A 174 8.14 -1.50 -14.65
N SER A 175 9.08 -1.81 -13.75
CA SER A 175 8.84 -1.72 -12.31
C SER A 175 9.14 -0.31 -11.82
N PRO A 176 8.33 0.25 -10.90
CA PRO A 176 8.58 1.56 -10.28
C PRO A 176 9.93 1.67 -9.54
N LYS A 177 10.55 0.53 -9.17
CA LYS A 177 11.89 0.52 -8.58
C LYS A 177 13.00 0.90 -9.57
N SER A 178 12.71 1.05 -10.86
CA SER A 178 13.68 1.55 -11.86
C SER A 178 14.18 2.97 -11.54
N HIS A 179 13.43 3.74 -10.75
CA HIS A 179 13.75 5.12 -10.39
C HIS A 179 14.51 5.27 -9.06
N GLY A 180 14.92 4.17 -8.42
CA GLY A 180 15.86 4.18 -7.29
C GLY A 180 15.26 4.43 -5.90
N VAL A 181 13.96 4.72 -5.79
CA VAL A 181 13.25 4.80 -4.49
C VAL A 181 12.82 3.39 -4.06
N THR A 182 13.03 3.08 -2.78
CA THR A 182 12.56 1.84 -2.15
C THR A 182 11.76 2.12 -0.90
N GLY A 183 11.02 1.13 -0.39
CA GLY A 183 10.32 1.24 0.90
C GLY A 183 11.23 1.61 2.09
N LEU A 184 12.55 1.37 1.99
CA LEU A 184 13.52 1.78 3.01
C LEU A 184 13.82 3.29 2.98
N ASP A 185 13.57 3.96 1.85
CA ASP A 185 13.80 5.39 1.67
C ASP A 185 12.67 6.25 2.25
N LEU A 186 11.49 5.69 2.50
CA LEU A 186 10.29 6.44 2.88
C LEU A 186 10.48 7.26 4.16
N GLY A 187 11.21 6.72 5.15
CA GLY A 187 11.52 7.45 6.37
C GLY A 187 12.40 8.68 6.11
N ARG A 188 13.41 8.54 5.25
CA ARG A 188 14.27 9.65 4.83
C ARG A 188 13.49 10.67 4.00
N LEU A 189 12.73 10.24 3.00
CA LEU A 189 11.92 11.11 2.14
C LEU A 189 10.89 11.90 2.98
N SER A 190 10.25 11.25 3.93
CA SER A 190 9.29 11.92 4.83
C SER A 190 9.99 12.95 5.73
N ALA A 191 11.20 12.68 6.22
CA ALA A 191 11.97 13.62 7.03
C ALA A 191 12.48 14.81 6.21
N GLU A 192 12.80 14.61 4.93
CA GLU A 192 13.20 15.64 3.97
C GLU A 192 12.00 16.45 3.42
N GLY A 193 10.76 16.11 3.78
CA GLY A 193 9.55 16.77 3.28
C GLY A 193 9.21 16.43 1.82
N LYS A 194 9.80 15.37 1.26
CA LYS A 194 9.62 14.91 -0.13
C LYS A 194 8.36 14.04 -0.28
N HIS A 195 7.24 14.57 0.20
CA HIS A 195 5.97 13.85 0.23
C HIS A 195 5.41 13.53 -1.17
N MET A 196 5.68 14.38 -2.16
CA MET A 196 5.28 14.10 -3.54
C MET A 196 6.03 12.90 -4.13
N GLU A 197 7.33 12.75 -3.84
CA GLU A 197 8.10 11.58 -4.29
C GLU A 197 7.52 10.26 -3.72
N ILE A 198 7.03 10.30 -2.47
CA ILE A 198 6.33 9.15 -1.85
C ILE A 198 5.01 8.87 -2.56
N ALA A 199 4.23 9.92 -2.89
CA ALA A 199 2.97 9.78 -3.60
C ALA A 199 3.17 9.22 -5.02
N GLU A 200 4.22 9.66 -5.73
CA GLU A 200 4.59 9.18 -7.05
C GLU A 200 5.11 7.74 -7.02
N TYR A 201 5.86 7.36 -5.98
CA TYR A 201 6.30 5.99 -5.76
C TYR A 201 5.10 5.03 -5.61
N CYS A 202 4.17 5.35 -4.70
CA CYS A 202 2.95 4.57 -4.48
C CYS A 202 2.06 4.50 -5.74
N LEU A 203 1.98 5.60 -6.51
CA LEU A 203 1.32 5.61 -7.83
C LEU A 203 1.98 4.64 -8.81
N GLY A 204 3.31 4.56 -8.80
CA GLY A 204 4.08 3.63 -9.62
C GLY A 204 3.72 2.16 -9.32
N ASP A 205 3.59 1.81 -8.04
CA ASP A 205 3.23 0.45 -7.61
C ASP A 205 1.80 0.06 -8.05
N VAL A 206 0.82 0.96 -7.96
CA VAL A 206 -0.53 0.67 -8.49
C VAL A 206 -0.59 0.63 -10.02
N LYS A 207 0.23 1.42 -10.74
CA LYS A 207 0.33 1.34 -12.21
C LYS A 207 0.90 -0.01 -12.66
N ALA A 208 1.97 -0.47 -12.00
CA ALA A 208 2.57 -1.77 -12.28
C ALA A 208 1.61 -2.92 -11.92
N THR A 209 0.90 -2.80 -10.79
CA THR A 209 -0.11 -3.77 -10.37
C THR A 209 -1.31 -3.79 -11.33
N ALA A 210 -1.74 -2.65 -11.87
CA ALA A 210 -2.80 -2.59 -12.88
C ALA A 210 -2.40 -3.30 -14.17
N GLU A 211 -1.18 -3.11 -14.64
CA GLU A 211 -0.69 -3.82 -15.83
C GLU A 211 -0.58 -5.33 -15.57
N LEU A 212 -0.10 -5.75 -14.40
CA LEU A 212 -0.12 -7.17 -14.02
C LEU A 212 -1.53 -7.75 -13.96
N PHE A 213 -2.50 -6.99 -13.42
CA PHE A 213 -3.90 -7.40 -13.40
C PHE A 213 -4.43 -7.64 -14.81
N ARG A 214 -4.13 -6.76 -15.77
CA ARG A 214 -4.51 -6.96 -17.18
C ARG A 214 -3.93 -8.26 -17.75
N ARG A 215 -2.65 -8.56 -17.48
CA ARG A 215 -2.04 -9.84 -17.90
C ARG A 215 -2.72 -11.05 -17.26
N TRP A 216 -3.03 -10.97 -15.97
CA TRP A 216 -3.72 -12.06 -15.29
C TRP A 216 -5.15 -12.25 -15.84
N ASP A 217 -5.90 -11.16 -16.04
CA ASP A 217 -7.27 -11.17 -16.56
C ASP A 217 -7.33 -11.74 -17.99
N GLU A 218 -6.36 -11.39 -18.84
CA GLU A 218 -6.30 -11.85 -20.23
C GLU A 218 -5.88 -13.33 -20.36
N TYR A 219 -4.87 -13.77 -19.60
CA TYR A 219 -4.22 -15.06 -19.84
C TYR A 219 -4.54 -16.15 -18.81
N LEU A 220 -5.00 -15.79 -17.61
CA LEU A 220 -5.08 -16.71 -16.47
C LEU A 220 -6.46 -16.75 -15.80
N LYS A 221 -7.39 -15.89 -16.18
CA LYS A 221 -8.76 -15.88 -15.66
C LYS A 221 -9.64 -16.83 -16.47
N PHE A 222 -10.18 -17.84 -15.80
CA PHE A 222 -11.08 -18.86 -16.37
C PHE A 222 -12.52 -18.67 -15.87
#